data_AF-A0A2L2Z989-F1
#
_entry.id   AF-A0A2L2Z989-F1
#
_cell.length_a   1.000
_cell.length_b   1.000
_cell.length_c   1.000
_cell.angle_alpha   90.00
_cell.angle_beta   90.00
_cell.angle_gamma   90.00
#
_symmetry.space_group_name_H-M   'P 1'
#
loop_
_entity.id
_entity.type
_entity.pdbx_description
1 polymer ?
#
loop_
_entity_poly.entity_id
_entity_poly.type
_entity_poly.pdbx_seq_one_letter_code
_entity_poly.pdbx_strand_id
1 'polypeptide(L)'
;QELIAYGVGGIVSSFFYCFPSCGSLSRSDMQESSGGKTQLSSFVSCIFMLVVLLFLGPQFEPLPGCVLSAVIVMSLKSMLVYFGDLKSAWTASKWDASVWVVTILAVIILDMDYGVVIGILFSLI
;
A
#
# COMPACT_ATOMS: atom_id res chain seq x y z
N GLN A 1 1.48 4.24 -19.05
CA GLN A 1 0.33 3.32 -19.20
C GLN A 1 -0.36 3.10 -17.85
N GLU A 2 0.38 2.85 -16.78
CA GLU A 2 -0.15 2.74 -15.41
C GLU A 2 -1.05 3.90 -14.97
N LEU A 3 -0.62 5.17 -15.18
CA LEU A 3 -1.43 6.34 -14.79
C LEU A 3 -2.81 6.37 -15.45
N ILE A 4 -2.89 6.00 -16.73
CA ILE A 4 -4.16 5.94 -17.47
C ILE A 4 -5.00 4.78 -16.96
N ALA A 5 -4.40 3.63 -16.66
CA ALA A 5 -5.09 2.47 -16.10
C ALA A 5 -5.69 2.75 -14.72
N TYR A 6 -4.92 3.36 -13.80
CA TYR A 6 -5.44 3.80 -12.49
C TYR A 6 -6.48 4.90 -12.62
N GLY A 7 -6.32 5.83 -13.56
CA GLY A 7 -7.30 6.89 -13.82
C GLY A 7 -8.65 6.34 -14.30
N VAL A 8 -8.64 5.46 -15.31
CA VAL A 8 -9.86 4.81 -15.81
C VAL A 8 -10.45 3.90 -14.73
N GLY A 9 -9.63 3.15 -14.00
CA GLY A 9 -10.06 2.32 -12.88
C GLY A 9 -10.77 3.13 -11.79
N GLY A 10 -10.20 4.27 -11.39
CA GLY A 10 -10.79 5.17 -10.40
C GLY A 10 -12.12 5.78 -10.87
N ILE A 11 -12.23 6.17 -12.14
CA ILE A 11 -13.49 6.68 -12.73
C ILE A 11 -14.57 5.60 -12.66
N VAL A 12 -14.27 4.37 -13.10
CA VAL A 12 -15.22 3.26 -13.06
C VAL A 12 -15.62 2.95 -11.61
N SER A 13 -14.66 2.86 -10.69
CA SER A 13 -14.88 2.60 -9.26
C SER A 13 -15.74 3.66 -8.57
N SER A 14 -15.67 4.92 -9.00
CA SER A 14 -16.45 6.02 -8.43
C SER A 14 -17.97 5.85 -8.64
N PHE A 15 -18.39 5.18 -9.72
CA PHE A 15 -19.80 4.87 -9.94
C PHE A 15 -20.37 3.81 -8.96
N PHE A 16 -19.49 3.04 -8.32
CA PHE A 16 -19.87 1.93 -7.42
C PHE A 16 -19.62 2.26 -5.93
N TYR A 17 -19.51 3.54 -5.55
CA TYR A 17 -19.18 3.97 -4.18
C TYR A 17 -17.89 3.34 -3.62
N CYS A 18 -16.93 3.04 -4.48
CA CYS A 18 -15.69 2.38 -4.10
C CYS A 18 -14.59 3.40 -3.79
N PHE A 19 -13.73 3.09 -2.82
CA PHE A 19 -12.57 3.91 -2.49
C PHE A 19 -11.52 3.86 -3.63
N PRO A 20 -10.71 4.93 -3.78
CA PRO A 20 -9.63 4.94 -4.77
C PRO A 20 -8.69 3.77 -4.52
N SER A 21 -8.53 2.93 -5.54
CA SER A 21 -7.70 1.73 -5.46
C SER A 21 -6.25 2.09 -5.76
N CYS A 22 -5.34 1.65 -4.88
CA CYS A 22 -3.90 1.78 -5.07
C CYS A 22 -3.25 0.39 -5.13
N GLY A 23 -2.13 0.27 -5.83
CA GLY A 23 -1.35 -0.96 -5.86
C GLY A 23 -0.84 -1.31 -4.45
N SER A 24 -1.06 -2.55 -4.01
CA SER A 24 -0.54 -3.02 -2.73
C SER A 24 0.77 -3.78 -2.93
N LEU A 25 1.88 -3.17 -2.50
CA LEU A 25 3.21 -3.76 -2.60
C LEU A 25 3.24 -5.17 -1.98
N SER A 26 2.70 -5.31 -0.76
CA SER A 26 2.66 -6.59 -0.06
C SER A 26 1.89 -7.68 -0.81
N ARG A 27 0.81 -7.34 -1.52
CA ARG A 27 0.06 -8.33 -2.32
C ARG A 27 0.82 -8.73 -3.58
N SER A 28 1.51 -7.78 -4.21
CA SER A 28 2.36 -8.06 -5.37
C SER A 28 3.56 -8.95 -5.00
N ASP A 29 4.22 -8.68 -3.88
CA ASP A 29 5.34 -9.49 -3.40
C ASP A 29 4.91 -10.93 -3.07
N MET A 30 3.74 -11.08 -2.44
CA MET A 30 3.15 -12.40 -2.18
C MET A 30 2.76 -13.13 -3.47
N GLN A 31 2.23 -12.40 -4.45
CA GLN A 31 1.84 -12.92 -5.75
C GLN A 31 3.06 -13.41 -6.55
N GLU A 32 4.15 -12.65 -6.51
CA GLU A 32 5.42 -13.00 -7.14
C GLU A 32 6.08 -14.19 -6.44
N SER A 33 6.12 -14.18 -5.10
CA SER A 33 6.65 -15.29 -4.29
C SER A 33 5.87 -16.59 -4.48
N SER A 34 4.57 -16.49 -4.77
CA SER A 34 3.71 -17.64 -5.10
C SER A 34 3.85 -18.11 -6.56
N GLY A 35 4.76 -17.51 -7.33
CA GLY A 35 5.10 -17.91 -8.70
C GLY A 35 4.12 -17.42 -9.77
N GLY A 36 3.19 -16.53 -9.46
CA GLY A 36 2.23 -16.06 -10.45
C GLY A 36 2.75 -14.88 -11.26
N LYS A 37 2.83 -15.07 -12.58
CA LYS A 37 3.51 -14.16 -13.52
C LYS A 37 2.55 -13.36 -14.41
N THR A 38 1.24 -13.54 -14.26
CA THR A 38 0.23 -12.99 -15.17
C THR A 38 -0.87 -12.22 -14.42
N GLN A 39 -1.43 -11.19 -15.06
CA GLN A 39 -2.58 -10.43 -14.53
C GLN A 39 -3.84 -11.29 -14.35
N LEU A 40 -3.86 -12.50 -14.92
CA LEU A 40 -4.92 -13.48 -14.71
C LEU A 40 -5.08 -13.83 -13.23
N SER A 41 -3.99 -13.84 -12.45
CA SER A 41 -4.05 -14.11 -11.01
C SER A 41 -4.84 -13.05 -10.24
N SER A 42 -4.67 -11.78 -10.61
CA SER A 42 -5.45 -10.69 -10.02
C SER A 42 -6.94 -10.78 -10.40
N PHE A 43 -7.25 -11.20 -11.63
CA PHE A 43 -8.63 -11.41 -12.09
C PHE A 43 -9.32 -12.55 -11.33
N VAL A 44 -8.66 -13.70 -11.17
CA VAL A 44 -9.16 -14.84 -10.38
C VAL A 44 -9.35 -14.43 -8.92
N SER A 45 -8.40 -13.69 -8.36
CA SER A 45 -8.50 -13.17 -6.99
C SER A 45 -9.71 -12.25 -6.80
N CYS A 46 -10.01 -11.40 -7.78
CA CYS A 46 -11.17 -10.50 -7.75
C CYS A 46 -12.50 -11.28 -7.77
N ILE A 47 -12.64 -12.27 -8.66
CA ILE A 47 -13.82 -13.13 -8.73
C ILE A 47 -13.99 -13.90 -7.42
N PHE A 48 -12.90 -14.46 -6.90
CA PHE A 48 -12.92 -15.19 -5.64
C PHE A 48 -13.37 -14.30 -4.47
N MET A 49 -12.82 -13.09 -4.36
CA MET A 49 -13.23 -12.11 -3.36
C MET A 49 -14.72 -11.75 -3.48
N LEU A 50 -15.24 -11.60 -4.70
CA LEU A 50 -16.65 -11.32 -4.95
C LEU A 50 -17.55 -12.45 -4.47
N VAL A 51 -17.17 -13.71 -4.74
CA VAL A 51 -17.89 -14.91 -4.26
C VAL A 51 -17.85 -14.97 -2.72
N VAL A 52 -16.68 -14.75 -2.12
CA VAL A 52 -16.52 -14.75 -0.66
C VAL A 52 -17.39 -13.66 -0.02
N LEU A 53 -17.44 -12.46 -0.57
CA LEU A 53 -18.29 -11.38 -0.06
C LEU A 53 -19.79 -11.71 -0.16
N LEU A 54 -20.24 -12.29 -1.26
CA LEU A 54 -21.66 -12.64 -1.45
C LEU A 54 -22.13 -13.79 -0.56
N PHE A 55 -21.30 -14.83 -0.40
CA PHE A 55 -21.69 -16.05 0.33
C PHE A 55 -21.29 -16.02 1.80
N LEU A 56 -20.10 -15.51 2.13
CA LEU A 56 -19.58 -15.46 3.51
C LEU A 56 -19.77 -14.08 4.15
N GLY A 57 -20.25 -13.07 3.42
CA GLY A 57 -20.59 -11.74 3.96
C GLY A 57 -21.31 -11.77 5.31
N PRO A 58 -22.40 -12.54 5.51
CA PRO A 58 -23.09 -12.61 6.79
C PRO A 58 -22.30 -13.36 7.88
N GLN A 59 -21.42 -14.30 7.52
CA GLN A 59 -20.48 -14.91 8.46
C GLN A 59 -19.36 -13.95 8.89
N PHE A 60 -19.11 -12.87 8.15
CA PHE A 60 -18.12 -11.87 8.53
C PHE A 60 -18.64 -10.83 9.54
N GLU A 61 -19.95 -10.75 9.75
CA GLU A 61 -20.59 -9.82 10.69
C GLU A 61 -20.12 -9.96 12.15
N PRO A 62 -19.89 -11.18 12.70
CA PRO A 62 -19.33 -11.34 14.05
C PRO A 62 -17.81 -11.17 14.13
N LEU A 63 -17.09 -10.77 13.07
CA LEU A 63 -15.64 -10.63 13.19
C LEU A 63 -15.30 -9.54 14.22
N PRO A 64 -14.58 -9.90 15.30
CA PRO A 64 -14.16 -8.91 16.26
C PRO A 64 -13.17 -7.97 15.60
N GLY A 65 -13.32 -6.66 15.84
CA GLY A 65 -12.40 -5.63 15.33
C GLY A 65 -10.93 -5.93 15.64
N CYS A 66 -10.66 -6.69 16.71
CA CYS A 66 -9.34 -7.21 17.06
C CYS A 66 -8.64 -7.98 15.92
N VAL A 67 -9.37 -8.80 15.15
CA VAL A 67 -8.79 -9.55 14.02
C VAL A 67 -8.41 -8.60 12.88
N LEU A 68 -9.27 -7.61 12.61
CA LEU A 68 -9.00 -6.60 11.59
C LEU A 68 -7.78 -5.75 11.94
N SER A 69 -7.68 -5.31 13.20
CA SER A 69 -6.51 -4.59 13.70
C SER A 69 -5.24 -5.45 13.65
N ALA A 70 -5.31 -6.73 13.99
CA ALA A 70 -4.17 -7.64 13.91
C ALA A 70 -3.65 -7.77 12.47
N VAL A 71 -4.54 -7.85 11.47
CA VAL A 71 -4.17 -7.87 10.05
C VAL A 71 -3.46 -6.57 9.66
N ILE A 72 -3.97 -5.41 10.06
CA ILE A 72 -3.35 -4.10 9.79
C ILE A 72 -1.94 -4.04 10.40
N VAL A 73 -1.77 -4.46 11.66
CA VAL A 73 -0.46 -4.47 12.34
C VAL A 73 0.53 -5.40 11.62
N MET A 74 0.08 -6.55 11.13
CA MET A 74 0.94 -7.45 10.36
C MET A 74 1.35 -6.86 9.00
N SER A 75 0.46 -6.13 8.33
CA SER A 75 0.80 -5.39 7.11
C SER A 75 1.83 -4.29 7.39
N LEU A 76 1.66 -3.54 8.49
CA LEU A 76 2.62 -2.52 8.91
C LEU A 76 3.97 -3.11 9.27
N LYS A 77 4.01 -4.29 9.89
CA LYS A 77 5.28 -4.99 10.22
C LYS A 77 6.12 -5.24 8.97
N SER A 78 5.50 -5.59 7.84
CA SER A 78 6.21 -5.76 6.56
C SER A 78 6.83 -4.43 6.09
N MET A 79 6.10 -3.32 6.23
CA MET A 79 6.62 -1.98 5.91
C MET A 79 7.73 -1.52 6.87
N LEU A 80 7.67 -1.90 8.14
CA LEU A 80 8.71 -1.54 9.11
C LEU A 80 10.06 -2.20 8.83
N VAL A 81 10.12 -3.28 8.04
CA VAL A 81 11.39 -3.88 7.62
C VAL A 81 12.23 -2.89 6.80
N TYR A 82 11.60 -1.99 6.04
CA TYR A 82 12.29 -0.94 5.28
C TYR A 82 12.98 0.12 6.18
N PHE A 83 12.63 0.23 7.47
CA PHE A 83 13.40 1.06 8.40
C PHE A 83 14.82 0.49 8.61
N GLY A 84 15.03 -0.82 8.43
CA GLY A 84 16.36 -1.43 8.46
C GLY A 84 17.25 -0.98 7.29
N ASP A 85 16.64 -0.67 6.15
CA ASP A 85 17.32 -0.14 4.96
C ASP A 85 17.86 1.26 5.17
N LEU A 86 17.39 2.02 6.17
CA LEU A 86 17.94 3.33 6.52
C LEU A 86 19.45 3.27 6.79
N LYS A 87 19.90 2.18 7.44
CA LYS A 87 21.32 1.98 7.73
C LYS A 87 22.13 1.72 6.46
N SER A 88 21.52 1.06 5.48
CA SER A 88 22.09 0.82 4.16
C SER A 88 22.17 2.13 3.36
N ALA A 89 21.07 2.90 3.33
CA ALA A 89 21.00 4.20 2.68
C ALA A 89 22.01 5.21 3.24
N TRP A 90 22.21 5.24 4.57
CA TRP A 90 23.22 6.08 5.22
C TRP A 90 24.65 5.73 4.81
N THR A 91 24.91 4.44 4.54
CA THR A 91 26.24 3.97 4.11
C THR A 91 26.47 4.30 2.63
N ALA A 92 25.42 4.36 1.82
CA ALA A 92 25.49 4.69 0.40
C ALA A 92 25.60 6.21 0.14
N SER A 93 24.70 7.02 0.71
CA SER A 93 24.71 8.48 0.55
C SER A 93 24.05 9.19 1.73
N LYS A 94 24.82 10.06 2.40
CA LYS A 94 24.34 10.86 3.55
C LYS A 94 23.21 11.82 3.17
N TRP A 95 23.18 12.28 1.92
CA TRP A 95 22.14 13.18 1.41
C TRP A 95 20.80 12.47 1.27
N ASP A 96 20.81 11.27 0.68
CA ASP A 96 19.61 10.46 0.48
C ASP A 96 18.98 10.05 1.82
N ALA A 97 19.83 9.68 2.79
CA ALA A 97 19.40 9.40 4.15
C ALA A 97 18.79 10.63 4.85
N SER A 98 19.30 11.84 4.60
CA SER A 98 18.73 13.07 5.15
C SER A 98 17.35 13.38 4.58
N VAL A 99 17.15 13.20 3.26
CA VAL A 99 15.84 13.35 2.62
C VAL A 99 14.84 12.37 3.21
N TRP A 100 15.25 11.11 3.40
CA TRP A 100 14.41 10.08 4.01
C TRP A 100 13.97 10.47 5.43
N VAL A 101 14.91 10.92 6.28
CA VAL A 101 14.59 11.30 7.67
C VAL A 101 13.65 12.49 7.71
N VAL A 102 13.91 13.53 6.91
CA VAL A 102 13.07 14.74 6.88
C VAL A 102 11.67 14.41 6.39
N THR A 103 11.54 13.59 5.35
CA THR A 103 10.23 13.20 4.79
C THR A 103 9.42 12.39 5.79
N ILE A 104 10.03 11.42 6.48
CA ILE A 104 9.35 10.64 7.52
C ILE A 104 8.92 11.51 8.70
N LEU A 105 9.79 12.43 9.14
CA LEU A 105 9.48 13.31 10.26
C LEU A 105 8.32 14.24 9.89
N ALA A 106 8.32 14.75 8.66
CA ALA A 106 7.26 15.60 8.13
C ALA A 106 5.92 14.85 8.05
N VAL A 107 5.89 13.61 7.55
CA VAL A 107 4.67 12.79 7.50
C VAL A 107 4.11 12.50 8.90
N ILE A 108 4.98 12.21 9.89
CA ILE A 108 4.56 11.91 11.26
C ILE A 108 3.97 13.15 11.96
N ILE A 109 4.51 14.35 11.70
CA ILE A 109 4.12 15.58 12.40
C ILE A 109 2.97 16.32 11.68
N LEU A 110 3.00 16.37 10.35
CA LEU A 110 2.13 17.22 9.53
C LEU A 110 1.10 16.45 8.69
N ASP A 111 1.02 15.12 8.81
CA ASP A 111 0.19 14.23 7.98
C ASP A 111 0.80 13.91 6.59
N MET A 112 0.28 12.87 5.94
CA MET A 112 0.83 12.29 4.71
C MET A 112 0.84 13.29 3.56
N ASP A 113 -0.23 14.05 3.37
CA ASP A 113 -0.36 15.01 2.26
C ASP A 113 0.75 16.07 2.30
N TYR A 114 0.98 16.68 3.47
CA TYR A 114 1.99 17.72 3.66
C TYR A 114 3.40 17.13 3.69
N GLY A 115 3.58 15.96 4.30
CA GLY A 115 4.88 15.30 4.39
C GLY A 115 5.48 14.97 3.02
N VAL A 116 4.65 14.50 2.07
CA VAL A 116 5.09 14.22 0.69
C VAL A 116 5.55 15.50 -0.02
N VAL A 117 4.81 16.60 0.12
CA VAL A 117 5.16 17.90 -0.50
C VAL A 117 6.50 18.41 0.03
N ILE A 118 6.70 18.35 1.35
CA ILE A 118 7.96 18.79 1.99
C ILE A 118 9.13 17.91 1.54
N GLY A 119 8.93 16.59 1.44
CA GLY A 119 9.95 15.66 0.95
C GLY A 119 10.40 15.97 -0.49
N ILE A 120 9.45 16.29 -1.38
CA ILE A 120 9.77 16.68 -2.77
C ILE A 120 10.56 17.98 -2.82
N LEU A 121 10.15 18.99 -2.05
CA LEU A 121 10.86 20.28 -1.98
C LEU A 121 12.28 20.11 -1.44
N PHE A 122 12.45 19.30 -0.41
CA PHE A 122 13.75 19.05 0.22
C PHE A 122 14.67 18.22 -0.69
N SER A 123 14.12 17.30 -1.49
CA SER A 123 14.90 16.52 -2.47
C SER A 123 15.39 17.35 -3.66
N LEU A 124 14.81 18.54 -3.90
CA LEU A 124 15.19 19.43 -5.00
C LEU A 124 16.31 20.40 -4.64
N ILE A 125 16.61 20.56 -3.34
CA ILE A 125 17.63 21.45 -2.76
C ILE A 125 18.95 20.70 -2.61
#